data_AF-A0A353RIA0-F1
#
_entry.id   AF-A0A353RIA0-F1
#
_cell.length_a   1.000
_cell.length_b   1.000
_cell.length_c   1.000
_cell.angle_alpha   90.00
_cell.angle_beta   90.00
_cell.angle_gamma   90.00
#
_symmetry.space_group_name_H-M   'P 1'
#
loop_
_entity.id
_entity.type
_entity.pdbx_description
1 polymer ?
#
loop_
_entity_poly.entity_id
_entity_poly.type
_entity_poly.pdbx_seq_one_letter_code
_entity_poly.pdbx_strand_id
1 'polypeptide(L)'
;HRAKALVPAYTHMHDGRPGTVKKLTEVFTEDMHFLTWEHDRKPMNPEAPQKFVVYRFRHNEKVDIRRAEYILCVTPENFFVLPYEGGEVKYTYVVTALDAFGNESKEKKIKIKQ
;
A
#
# COMPACT_ATOMS: atom_id res chain seq x y z
N HIS A 1 11.73 14.05 -10.15
CA HIS A 1 11.20 13.52 -8.87
C HIS A 1 12.11 12.41 -8.37
N ARG A 2 12.59 12.50 -7.12
CA ARG A 2 13.43 11.49 -6.48
C ARG A 2 12.52 10.32 -6.08
N ALA A 3 12.70 9.14 -6.67
CA ALA A 3 11.86 7.98 -6.37
C ALA A 3 11.89 7.68 -4.86
N LYS A 4 10.72 7.52 -4.24
CA LYS A 4 10.64 7.02 -2.86
C LYS A 4 10.99 5.53 -2.92
N ALA A 5 12.19 5.18 -2.48
CA ALA A 5 12.60 3.79 -2.37
C ALA A 5 12.28 3.25 -0.97
N LEU A 6 11.91 1.97 -0.88
CA LEU A 6 11.84 1.26 0.39
C LEU A 6 13.25 0.99 0.91
N VAL A 7 13.39 0.96 2.23
CA VAL A 7 14.59 0.37 2.85
C VAL A 7 14.58 -1.13 2.54
N PRO A 8 15.72 -1.73 2.14
CA PRO A 8 15.80 -3.16 1.89
C PRO A 8 15.35 -4.00 3.09
N ALA A 9 14.66 -5.10 2.83
CA ALA A 9 14.27 -6.06 3.86
C ALA A 9 15.50 -6.74 4.47
N TYR A 10 15.53 -6.87 5.79
CA TYR A 10 16.55 -7.60 6.53
C TYR A 10 16.28 -9.11 6.51
N THR A 11 16.24 -9.71 5.32
CA THR A 11 15.84 -11.12 5.11
C THR A 11 16.75 -12.12 5.82
N HIS A 12 18.00 -11.74 6.14
CA HIS A 12 18.90 -12.56 6.95
C HIS A 12 18.43 -12.75 8.40
N MET A 13 17.60 -11.84 8.94
CA MET A 13 17.06 -11.92 10.30
C MET A 13 15.74 -12.69 10.36
N HIS A 14 14.87 -12.50 9.35
CA HIS A 14 13.60 -13.19 9.23
C HIS A 14 13.10 -13.13 7.77
N ASP A 15 12.77 -14.28 7.17
CA ASP A 15 12.34 -14.40 5.76
C ASP A 15 10.82 -14.63 5.62
N GLY A 16 10.07 -14.56 6.73
CA GLY A 16 8.62 -14.55 6.68
C GLY A 16 8.06 -13.22 6.18
N ARG A 17 6.77 -13.18 5.88
CA ARG A 17 6.09 -11.97 5.42
C ARG A 17 4.81 -11.75 6.21
N PRO A 18 4.45 -10.49 6.50
CA PRO A 18 3.19 -10.20 7.18
C PRO A 18 2.00 -10.61 6.31
N GLY A 19 0.86 -10.83 6.97
CA GLY A 19 -0.40 -11.10 6.27
C GLY A 19 -0.81 -9.91 5.38
N THR A 20 -1.36 -10.20 4.20
CA THR A 20 -1.91 -9.17 3.31
C THR A 20 -3.05 -8.39 3.98
N VAL A 21 -3.14 -7.10 3.68
CA VAL A 21 -4.23 -6.24 4.16
C VAL A 21 -5.60 -6.77 3.73
N LYS A 22 -6.59 -6.55 4.58
CA LYS A 22 -7.98 -7.00 4.39
C LYS A 22 -8.88 -5.81 4.11
N LYS A 23 -10.06 -6.07 3.54
CA LYS A 23 -11.12 -5.08 3.29
C LYS A 23 -10.63 -3.74 2.70
N LEU A 24 -9.70 -3.78 1.74
CA LEU A 24 -9.29 -2.59 1.00
C LEU A 24 -10.49 -2.01 0.26
N THR A 25 -10.92 -0.82 0.65
CA THR A 25 -12.18 -0.20 0.22
C THR A 25 -11.96 1.27 -0.08
N GLU A 26 -12.69 1.78 -1.07
CA GLU A 26 -12.80 3.18 -1.45
C GLU A 26 -13.94 3.85 -0.65
N VAL A 27 -13.68 5.02 -0.08
CA VAL A 27 -14.63 5.75 0.76
C VAL A 27 -14.71 7.20 0.30
N PHE A 28 -15.94 7.69 0.16
CA PHE A 28 -16.26 9.08 -0.12
C PHE A 28 -16.96 9.70 1.09
N THR A 29 -16.51 10.87 1.47
CA THR A 29 -17.23 11.78 2.36
C THR A 29 -17.51 13.08 1.60
N GLU A 30 -18.22 14.03 2.22
CA GLU A 30 -18.49 15.33 1.62
C GLU A 30 -17.20 16.06 1.20
N ASP A 31 -16.13 15.91 2.00
CA ASP A 31 -14.87 16.65 1.82
C ASP A 31 -13.70 15.80 1.32
N MET A 32 -13.79 14.46 1.39
CA MET A 32 -12.64 13.58 1.16
C MET A 32 -12.98 12.34 0.34
N HIS A 33 -12.00 11.92 -0.46
CA HIS A 33 -12.00 10.65 -1.15
C HIS A 33 -10.74 9.89 -0.74
N PHE A 34 -10.88 8.73 -0.11
CA PHE A 34 -9.74 7.99 0.45
C PHE A 34 -9.94 6.48 0.41
N LEU A 35 -8.81 5.76 0.46
CA LEU A 35 -8.77 4.33 0.65
C LEU A 35 -8.64 3.99 2.13
N THR A 36 -9.28 2.91 2.56
CA THR A 36 -9.11 2.31 3.89
C THR A 36 -8.87 0.82 3.79
N TRP A 37 -8.15 0.25 4.76
CA TRP A 37 -7.93 -1.19 4.87
C TRP A 37 -7.82 -1.64 6.33
N GLU A 38 -7.99 -2.94 6.52
CA GLU A 38 -7.83 -3.62 7.80
C GLU A 38 -6.53 -4.43 7.84
N HIS A 39 -5.95 -4.57 9.02
CA HIS A 39 -4.80 -5.42 9.29
C HIS A 39 -4.91 -6.02 10.69
N ASP A 40 -4.19 -7.10 10.93
CA ASP A 40 -4.09 -7.70 12.27
C ASP A 40 -3.10 -6.87 13.11
N ARG A 41 -3.62 -6.04 14.01
CA ARG A 41 -2.81 -5.12 14.82
C ARG A 41 -2.20 -5.86 16.01
N LYS A 42 -0.93 -6.23 15.87
CA LYS A 42 -0.12 -6.85 16.94
C LYS A 42 1.15 -6.02 17.16
N PRO A 43 1.07 -4.91 17.91
CA PRO A 43 2.16 -3.92 17.98
C PRO A 43 3.46 -4.47 18.57
N MET A 44 3.37 -5.49 19.44
CA MET A 44 4.53 -6.15 20.03
C MET A 44 5.10 -7.28 19.16
N ASN A 45 4.43 -7.66 18.06
CA ASN A 45 4.91 -8.69 17.16
C ASN A 45 5.67 -8.05 15.98
N PRO A 46 6.99 -8.24 15.87
CA PRO A 46 7.78 -7.65 14.80
C PRO A 46 7.46 -8.23 13.41
N GLU A 47 6.84 -9.41 13.33
CA GLU A 47 6.40 -10.05 12.07
C GLU A 47 5.00 -9.58 11.63
N ALA A 48 4.29 -8.85 12.49
CA ALA A 48 2.98 -8.29 12.15
C ALA A 48 3.13 -7.00 11.31
N PRO A 49 2.10 -6.60 10.55
CA PRO A 49 2.09 -5.33 9.83
C PRO A 49 2.40 -4.14 10.74
N GLN A 50 3.48 -3.41 10.42
CA GLN A 50 3.90 -2.17 11.10
C GLN A 50 3.68 -0.92 10.23
N LYS A 51 3.86 -1.07 8.92
CA LYS A 51 3.66 0.00 7.92
C LYS A 51 2.98 -0.56 6.68
N PHE A 52 2.51 0.34 5.83
CA PHE A 52 1.88 0.01 4.56
C PHE A 52 2.53 0.79 3.44
N VAL A 53 2.64 0.15 2.28
CA VAL A 53 3.09 0.81 1.05
C VAL A 53 1.90 0.95 0.12
N VAL A 54 1.68 2.16 -0.35
CA VAL A 54 0.61 2.47 -1.31
C VAL A 54 1.26 2.72 -2.67
N TYR A 55 0.85 1.93 -3.64
CA TYR A 55 1.26 2.05 -5.04
C TYR A 55 0.10 2.51 -5.91
N ARG A 56 0.44 3.14 -7.04
CA ARG A 56 -0.53 3.48 -8.09
C ARG A 56 0.02 3.12 -9.46
N PHE A 57 -0.81 2.43 -10.23
CA PHE A 57 -0.53 2.01 -11.61
C PHE A 57 -1.61 2.56 -12.54
N ARG A 58 -1.24 2.92 -13.77
CA ARG A 58 -2.21 3.35 -14.79
C ARG A 58 -3.15 2.22 -15.18
N HIS A 59 -4.26 2.57 -15.84
CA HIS A 59 -5.17 1.57 -16.38
C HIS A 59 -4.43 0.56 -17.29
N ASN A 60 -4.66 -0.74 -17.05
CA ASN A 60 -4.04 -1.86 -17.76
C ASN A 60 -2.51 -1.99 -17.64
N GLU A 61 -1.87 -1.17 -16.82
CA GLU A 61 -0.46 -1.35 -16.49
C GLU A 61 -0.29 -2.59 -15.62
N LYS A 62 0.74 -3.40 -15.93
CA LYS A 62 1.05 -4.59 -15.15
C LYS A 62 1.54 -4.16 -13.77
N VAL A 63 0.82 -4.58 -12.74
CA VAL A 63 1.22 -4.35 -11.35
C VAL A 63 2.52 -5.07 -11.03
N ASP A 64 3.52 -4.31 -10.63
CA ASP A 64 4.81 -4.81 -10.13
C ASP A 64 5.25 -3.98 -8.93
N ILE A 65 5.07 -4.53 -7.72
CA ILE A 65 5.43 -3.87 -6.46
C ILE A 65 6.94 -3.77 -6.23
N ARG A 66 7.77 -4.44 -7.04
CA ARG A 66 9.24 -4.33 -6.96
C ARG A 66 9.76 -3.02 -7.57
N ARG A 67 8.90 -2.29 -8.29
CA ARG A 67 9.23 -1.04 -8.97
C ARG A 67 8.89 0.13 -8.07
N ALA A 68 9.92 0.70 -7.46
CA ALA A 68 9.80 1.80 -6.50
C ALA A 68 9.18 3.08 -7.11
N GLU A 69 9.22 3.25 -8.44
CA GLU A 69 8.60 4.42 -9.10
C GLU A 69 7.08 4.48 -8.97
N TYR A 70 6.40 3.36 -8.65
CA TYR A 70 4.95 3.35 -8.44
C TYR A 70 4.54 3.63 -6.99
N ILE A 71 5.51 3.76 -6.07
CA ILE A 71 5.23 4.06 -4.67
C ILE A 71 4.76 5.52 -4.55
N LEU A 72 3.53 5.69 -4.08
CA LEU A 72 3.00 7.00 -3.69
C LEU A 72 3.49 7.37 -2.28
N CYS A 73 3.34 6.46 -1.33
CA CYS A 73 3.75 6.66 0.04
C CYS A 73 4.02 5.36 0.79
N VAL A 74 4.72 5.52 1.92
CA VAL A 74 4.82 4.53 2.99
C VAL A 74 4.22 5.20 4.23
N THR A 75 3.28 4.53 4.88
CA THR A 75 2.52 5.11 5.99
C THR A 75 2.26 4.07 7.09
N PRO A 76 2.28 4.43 8.38
CA PRO A 76 1.78 3.56 9.44
C PRO A 76 0.25 3.53 9.51
N GLU A 77 -0.42 4.49 8.87
CA GLU A 77 -1.88 4.62 8.87
C GLU A 77 -2.54 3.55 8.02
N ASN A 78 -3.76 3.17 8.38
CA ASN A 78 -4.55 2.20 7.63
C ASN A 78 -5.48 2.84 6.57
N PHE A 79 -5.18 4.07 6.18
CA PHE A 79 -5.90 4.81 5.16
C PHE A 79 -4.95 5.65 4.29
N PHE A 80 -5.44 6.05 3.11
CA PHE A 80 -4.73 6.91 2.19
C PHE A 80 -5.68 7.85 1.46
N VAL A 81 -5.50 9.16 1.62
CA VAL A 81 -6.28 10.17 0.91
C VAL A 81 -5.86 10.22 -0.56
N LEU A 82 -6.82 10.06 -1.46
CA LEU A 82 -6.59 10.00 -2.88
C LEU A 82 -6.39 11.43 -3.43
N PRO A 83 -5.38 11.65 -4.30
CA PRO A 83 -5.24 12.93 -4.99
C PRO A 83 -6.41 13.12 -5.96
N TYR A 84 -6.95 14.33 -6.06
CA TYR A 84 -8.00 14.65 -7.05
C TYR A 84 -7.40 14.77 -8.46
N GLU A 85 -7.89 13.99 -9.43
CA GLU A 85 -7.34 13.96 -10.81
C GLU A 85 -8.40 14.10 -11.93
N GLY A 86 -9.59 14.64 -11.63
CA GLY A 86 -10.52 15.16 -12.65
C GLY A 86 -11.63 14.22 -13.18
N GLY A 87 -11.72 12.99 -12.70
CA GLY A 87 -12.84 12.04 -12.82
C GLY A 87 -12.79 11.08 -14.01
N GLU A 88 -11.81 11.20 -14.90
CA GLU A 88 -11.78 10.53 -16.18
C GLU A 88 -10.79 9.35 -16.26
N VAL A 89 -9.77 9.31 -15.40
CA VAL A 89 -8.66 8.37 -15.51
C VAL A 89 -8.84 7.20 -14.55
N LYS A 90 -8.69 5.97 -15.06
CA LYS A 90 -8.72 4.77 -14.23
C LYS A 90 -7.32 4.44 -13.72
N TYR A 91 -7.22 4.20 -12.43
CA TYR A 91 -6.00 3.73 -11.77
C TYR A 91 -6.23 2.42 -11.05
N THR A 92 -5.16 1.64 -10.91
CA THR A 92 -5.11 0.50 -9.98
C THR A 92 -4.26 0.92 -8.80
N TYR A 93 -4.88 0.96 -7.63
CA TYR A 93 -4.19 1.15 -6.36
C TYR A 93 -3.86 -0.20 -5.77
N VAL A 94 -2.67 -0.29 -5.17
CA VAL A 94 -2.21 -1.49 -4.49
C VAL A 94 -1.71 -1.11 -3.12
N VAL A 95 -2.09 -1.90 -2.12
CA VAL A 95 -1.61 -1.77 -0.75
C VAL A 95 -0.96 -3.08 -0.33
N THR A 96 0.23 -2.97 0.26
CA THR A 96 0.96 -4.06 0.90
C THR A 96 1.28 -3.68 2.34
N ALA A 97 1.54 -4.67 3.18
CA ALA A 97 2.02 -4.50 4.53
C ALA A 97 3.53 -4.75 4.60
N LEU A 98 4.23 -3.97 5.42
CA LEU A 98 5.61 -4.17 5.82
C LEU A 98 5.66 -4.55 7.30
N ASP A 99 6.44 -5.58 7.63
CA ASP A 99 6.78 -5.92 9.00
C ASP A 99 7.95 -5.06 9.53
N ALA A 100 8.40 -5.30 10.76
CA ALA A 100 9.52 -4.56 11.36
C ALA A 100 10.86 -4.82 10.67
N PHE A 101 10.99 -5.95 9.95
CA PHE A 101 12.18 -6.34 9.21
C PHE A 101 12.17 -5.82 7.77
N GLY A 102 11.09 -5.17 7.33
CA GLY A 102 10.93 -4.66 5.97
C GLY A 102 10.43 -5.71 4.97
N ASN A 103 10.00 -6.88 5.43
CA ASN A 103 9.40 -7.88 4.55
C ASN A 103 8.01 -7.43 4.11
N GLU A 104 7.74 -7.55 2.81
CA GLU A 104 6.51 -7.06 2.20
C GLU A 104 5.50 -8.20 1.93
N SER A 105 4.26 -8.00 2.34
CA SER A 105 3.14 -8.93 2.09
C SER A 105 2.82 -9.06 0.60
N LYS A 106 1.96 -10.03 0.25
CA LYS A 106 1.33 -10.02 -1.08
C LYS A 106 0.44 -8.78 -1.25
N GLU A 107 0.30 -8.34 -2.48
CA GLU A 107 -0.56 -7.24 -2.94
C GLU A 107 -2.06 -7.42 -2.65
N LYS A 108 -2.71 -6.33 -2.19
CA LYS A 108 -4.16 -6.16 -2.28
C LYS A 108 -4.46 -4.99 -3.22
N LYS A 109 -5.32 -5.21 -4.21
CA LYS A 109 -5.57 -4.25 -5.29
C LYS A 109 -7.01 -3.75 -5.29
N ILE A 110 -7.21 -2.51 -5.71
CA ILE A 110 -8.52 -1.91 -5.99
C ILE A 110 -8.39 -1.03 -7.24
N LYS A 111 -9.42 -1.04 -8.10
CA LYS A 111 -9.48 -0.20 -9.29
C LYS A 111 -10.37 1.00 -9.00
N ILE A 112 -9.88 2.19 -9.25
CA ILE A 112 -10.58 3.46 -8.96
C ILE A 112 -10.65 4.26 -10.24
N LYS A 113 -11.78 4.93 -10.47
CA LYS A 113 -11.91 5.95 -11.52
C LYS A 113 -11.79 7.31 -10.84
N GLN A 114 -10.78 8.08 -11.23
CA GLN A 114 -10.38 9.33 -10.62
C GLN A 114 -10.34 10.48 -11.58
#